data_AF-A0A520KKW6-F1
#
_entry.id   AF-A0A520KKW6-F1
#
_cell.length_a   1.000
_cell.length_b   1.000
_cell.length_c   1.000
_cell.angle_alpha   90.00
_cell.angle_beta   90.00
_cell.angle_gamma   90.00
#
_symmetry.space_group_name_H-M   'P 1'
#
loop_
_entity.id
_entity.type
_entity.pdbx_description
1 polymer ?
#
loop_
_entity_poly.entity_id
_entity_poly.type
_entity_poly.pdbx_seq_one_letter_code
_entity_poly.pdbx_strand_id
1 'polypeptide(L)'
;MFEIKNWYKYLWLLGFLGLLGLYTDNWAYYGFFGFFGFIAFRFSKPAQVDLNRSARNSFIASLIIFGTFTPYATIVDIPDLYISGYALTFAIMIIVFVISMAYYEKPGR
;
A
#
# COMPACT_ATOMS: atom_id res chain seq x y z
N MET A 1 -15.81 22.74 -5.07
CA MET A 1 -15.50 21.43 -4.45
C MET A 1 -14.62 20.69 -5.45
N PHE A 2 -13.31 20.63 -5.22
CA PHE A 2 -12.38 19.96 -6.13
C PHE A 2 -12.73 18.46 -6.16
N GLU A 3 -13.37 17.99 -7.23
CA GLU A 3 -13.45 16.55 -7.49
C GLU A 3 -12.03 16.04 -7.73
N ILE A 4 -11.42 15.44 -6.72
CA ILE A 4 -10.14 14.73 -6.88
C ILE A 4 -10.43 13.38 -7.56
N LYS A 5 -10.94 13.44 -8.80
CA LYS A 5 -11.44 12.29 -9.56
C LYS A 5 -10.34 11.27 -9.90
N ASN A 6 -9.07 11.60 -9.62
CA ASN A 6 -7.90 10.84 -10.03
C ASN A 6 -6.75 10.87 -8.99
N TRP A 7 -7.04 11.05 -7.70
CA TRP A 7 -6.01 11.18 -6.65
C TRP A 7 -5.00 10.01 -6.66
N TYR A 8 -5.49 8.80 -6.95
CA TYR A 8 -4.70 7.57 -7.00
C TYR A 8 -3.59 7.62 -8.08
N LYS A 9 -3.73 8.46 -9.11
CA LYS A 9 -2.70 8.69 -10.14
C LYS A 9 -1.47 9.42 -9.61
N TYR A 10 -1.52 9.95 -8.39
CA TYR A 10 -0.40 10.61 -7.72
C TYR A 10 0.29 9.70 -6.70
N LEU A 11 -0.18 8.47 -6.49
CA LEU A 11 0.44 7.51 -5.55
C LEU A 11 1.90 7.22 -5.87
N TRP A 12 2.31 7.32 -7.14
CA TRP A 12 3.71 7.13 -7.53
C TRP A 12 4.66 8.16 -6.92
N LEU A 13 4.17 9.34 -6.52
CA LEU A 13 4.98 10.35 -5.83
C LEU A 13 5.50 9.85 -4.48
N LEU A 14 4.81 8.89 -3.85
CA LEU A 14 5.30 8.24 -2.64
C LEU A 14 6.62 7.49 -2.89
N GLY A 15 6.95 7.17 -4.15
CA GLY A 15 8.24 6.61 -4.54
C GLY A 15 9.43 7.49 -4.17
N PHE A 16 9.25 8.81 -4.12
CA PHE A 16 10.31 9.71 -3.70
C PHE A 16 10.68 9.56 -2.22
N LEU A 17 9.82 8.98 -1.37
CA LEU A 17 10.18 8.64 0.00
C LEU A 17 11.33 7.61 0.06
N GLY A 18 11.55 6.84 -1.01
CA GLY A 18 12.69 5.93 -1.09
C GLY A 18 14.04 6.64 -1.12
N LEU A 19 14.08 7.91 -1.54
CA LEU A 19 15.31 8.71 -1.48
C LEU A 19 15.76 8.97 -0.03
N LEU A 20 14.86 8.91 0.95
CA LEU A 20 15.22 9.03 2.37
C LEU A 20 16.13 7.89 2.84
N GLY A 21 16.08 6.73 2.17
CA GLY A 21 16.99 5.61 2.45
C GLY A 21 18.46 5.97 2.22
N LEU A 22 18.75 6.90 1.30
CA LEU A 22 20.12 7.38 1.04
C LEU A 22 20.65 8.30 2.13
N TYR A 23 19.76 8.94 2.90
CA TYR A 23 20.12 9.91 3.93
C TYR A 23 20.06 9.34 5.35
N THR A 24 19.23 8.31 5.58
CA THR A 24 18.89 7.81 6.93
C THR A 24 19.46 6.45 7.28
N ASP A 25 20.19 5.79 6.36
CA ASP A 25 20.65 4.39 6.46
C ASP A 25 19.54 3.36 6.74
N ASN A 26 18.26 3.76 6.71
CA ASN A 26 17.13 2.89 6.97
C ASN A 26 16.64 2.26 5.66
N TRP A 27 16.91 0.97 5.51
CA TRP A 27 16.57 0.21 4.31
C TRP A 27 15.07 0.09 4.05
N ALA A 28 14.22 0.29 5.06
CA ALA A 28 12.77 0.25 4.89
C ALA A 28 12.28 1.33 3.90
N TYR A 29 12.97 2.47 3.82
CA TYR A 29 12.62 3.51 2.86
C TYR A 29 12.75 3.05 1.42
N TYR A 30 13.72 2.19 1.07
CA TYR A 30 13.86 1.70 -0.31
C TYR A 30 12.63 0.92 -0.80
N GLY A 31 11.85 0.32 0.11
CA GLY A 31 10.57 -0.29 -0.25
C GLY A 31 9.58 0.68 -0.88
N PHE A 32 9.68 1.98 -0.57
CA PHE A 32 8.83 2.99 -1.18
C PHE A 32 9.09 3.16 -2.68
N PHE A 33 10.27 2.81 -3.22
CA PHE A 33 10.48 2.84 -4.67
C PHE A 33 9.51 1.95 -5.45
N GLY A 34 8.91 0.93 -4.82
CA GLY A 34 7.81 0.16 -5.40
C GLY A 34 6.61 1.01 -5.81
N PHE A 35 6.39 2.16 -5.16
CA PHE A 35 5.32 3.08 -5.55
C PHE A 35 5.51 3.67 -6.95
N PHE A 36 6.72 3.71 -7.51
CA PHE A 36 6.90 4.11 -8.91
C PHE A 36 6.16 3.20 -9.90
N GLY A 37 5.84 1.96 -9.52
CA GLY A 37 4.95 1.09 -10.30
C GLY A 37 3.57 1.69 -10.57
N PHE A 38 3.08 2.58 -9.69
CA PHE A 38 1.79 3.27 -9.90
C PHE A 38 1.79 4.27 -11.06
N ILE A 39 2.93 4.58 -11.67
CA ILE A 39 3.00 5.39 -12.90
C ILE A 39 2.16 4.78 -14.01
N ALA A 40 2.06 3.44 -14.09
CA ALA A 40 1.22 2.76 -15.07
C ALA A 40 -0.25 3.23 -15.02
N PHE A 41 -0.80 3.41 -13.81
CA PHE A 41 -2.18 3.84 -13.61
C PHE A 41 -2.43 5.32 -13.94
N ARG A 42 -1.38 6.13 -14.11
CA ARG A 42 -1.51 7.51 -14.57
C ARG A 42 -2.19 7.58 -15.94
N PHE A 43 -1.92 6.58 -16.79
CA PHE A 43 -2.43 6.50 -18.15
C PHE A 43 -3.75 5.71 -18.27
N SER A 44 -4.17 4.98 -17.23
CA SER A 44 -5.46 4.26 -17.21
C SER A 44 -6.67 5.21 -17.13
N LYS A 45 -7.81 4.81 -17.72
CA LYS A 45 -9.06 5.59 -17.66
C LYS A 45 -9.72 5.44 -16.27
N PRO A 46 -10.38 6.48 -15.72
CA PRO A 46 -10.94 6.43 -14.37
C PRO A 46 -12.00 5.33 -14.16
N ALA A 47 -12.80 5.04 -15.18
CA ALA A 47 -13.84 4.02 -15.12
C ALA A 47 -13.31 2.57 -15.14
N GLN A 48 -12.01 2.38 -15.37
CA GLN A 48 -11.40 1.06 -15.46
C GLN A 48 -10.99 0.53 -14.09
N VAL A 49 -10.85 1.36 -13.05
CA VAL A 49 -10.29 0.94 -11.75
C VAL A 49 -11.34 1.05 -10.63
N ASP A 50 -11.65 -0.07 -9.97
CA ASP A 50 -12.53 -0.08 -8.78
C ASP A 50 -11.73 0.14 -7.49
N LEU A 51 -11.57 1.41 -7.12
CA LEU A 51 -10.78 1.82 -5.95
C LEU A 51 -11.45 1.44 -4.63
N ASN A 52 -12.79 1.53 -4.53
CA ASN A 52 -13.51 1.28 -3.28
C ASN A 52 -13.37 -0.19 -2.89
N ARG A 53 -13.54 -1.10 -3.84
CA ARG A 53 -13.39 -2.54 -3.56
C ARG A 53 -11.94 -2.89 -3.23
N SER A 54 -10.98 -2.28 -3.93
CA SER A 54 -9.54 -2.49 -3.70
C SER A 54 -9.09 -1.99 -2.34
N ALA A 55 -9.51 -0.77 -1.95
CA ALA A 55 -9.23 -0.19 -0.64
C ALA A 55 -9.89 -1.00 0.48
N ARG A 56 -11.14 -1.46 0.29
CA ARG A 56 -11.83 -2.33 1.25
C ARG A 56 -11.08 -3.63 1.49
N ASN A 57 -10.63 -4.30 0.42
CA ASN A 57 -9.87 -5.55 0.55
C ASN A 57 -8.55 -5.33 1.31
N SER A 58 -7.82 -4.27 0.99
CA SER A 58 -6.59 -3.88 1.69
C SER A 58 -6.85 -3.59 3.17
N PHE A 59 -7.93 -2.87 3.49
CA PHE A 59 -8.33 -2.58 4.86
C PHE A 59 -8.70 -3.86 5.64
N ILE A 60 -9.49 -4.76 5.04
CA ILE A 60 -9.83 -6.05 5.67
C ILE A 60 -8.57 -6.88 5.94
N ALA A 61 -7.63 -6.93 4.99
CA ALA A 61 -6.35 -7.62 5.20
C ALA A 61 -5.60 -7.02 6.40
N SER A 62 -5.56 -5.70 6.51
CA SER A 62 -4.92 -5.02 7.65
C SER A 62 -5.60 -5.34 8.99
N LEU A 63 -6.94 -5.41 9.03
CA LEU A 63 -7.67 -5.76 10.25
C LEU A 63 -7.34 -7.18 10.71
N ILE A 64 -7.25 -8.14 9.78
CA ILE A 64 -6.90 -9.53 10.09
C ILE A 64 -5.48 -9.59 10.64
N ILE A 65 -4.52 -8.92 9.98
CA ILE A 65 -3.12 -8.90 10.41
C ILE A 65 -3.01 -8.23 11.77
N PHE A 66 -3.51 -7.02 11.96
CA PHE A 66 -3.41 -6.33 13.25
C PHE A 66 -4.14 -7.07 14.37
N GLY A 67 -5.33 -7.63 14.09
CA GLY A 67 -6.13 -8.37 15.05
C GLY A 67 -5.49 -9.68 15.52
N THR A 68 -4.62 -10.29 14.71
CA THR A 68 -3.92 -11.54 15.06
C THR A 68 -2.48 -11.30 15.53
N PHE A 69 -1.76 -10.39 14.87
CA PHE A 69 -0.37 -10.09 15.14
C PHE A 69 -0.17 -9.31 16.44
N THR A 70 -1.05 -8.35 16.75
CA THR A 70 -0.89 -7.52 17.96
C THR A 70 -0.98 -8.35 19.25
N PRO A 71 -2.02 -9.21 19.45
CA PRO A 71 -2.06 -10.08 20.62
C PRO A 71 -0.88 -11.05 20.68
N TYR A 72 -0.46 -11.58 19.52
CA TYR A 72 0.70 -12.45 19.44
C TYR A 72 1.99 -11.74 19.91
N ALA A 73 2.28 -10.55 19.38
CA ALA A 73 3.44 -9.76 19.77
C ALA A 73 3.43 -9.40 21.27
N THR A 74 2.24 -9.12 21.84
CA THR A 74 2.08 -8.88 23.28
C THR A 74 2.40 -10.11 24.13
N ILE A 75 1.97 -11.30 23.70
CA ILE A 75 2.21 -12.56 24.43
C ILE A 75 3.70 -12.91 24.44
N VAL A 76 4.40 -12.65 23.34
CA VAL A 76 5.83 -12.98 23.20
C VAL A 76 6.73 -11.94 23.87
N ASP A 77 6.21 -10.74 24.17
CA ASP A 77 6.91 -9.64 24.86
C ASP A 77 8.24 -9.23 24.18
N ILE A 78 8.22 -9.15 22.84
CA ILE A 78 9.35 -8.69 22.03
C ILE A 78 8.97 -7.37 21.36
N PRO A 79 9.50 -6.21 21.82
CA PRO A 79 9.16 -4.90 21.27
C PRO A 79 9.47 -4.75 19.76
N ASP A 80 10.55 -5.37 19.28
CA ASP A 80 10.99 -5.28 17.87
C ASP A 80 10.01 -5.94 16.89
N LEU A 81 9.18 -6.87 17.37
CA LEU A 81 8.12 -7.48 16.56
C LEU A 81 7.07 -6.45 16.15
N TYR A 82 6.80 -5.42 16.94
CA TYR A 82 5.86 -4.37 16.53
C TYR A 82 6.39 -3.59 15.33
N ILE A 83 7.67 -3.18 15.34
CA ILE A 83 8.28 -2.38 14.27
C ILE A 83 8.23 -3.15 12.94
N SER A 84 8.72 -4.40 12.96
CA SER A 84 8.72 -5.28 11.79
C SER A 84 7.31 -5.65 11.34
N GLY A 85 6.39 -5.89 12.29
CA GLY A 85 4.98 -6.18 12.02
C GLY A 85 4.23 -5.02 11.36
N TYR A 86 4.45 -3.78 11.81
CA TYR A 86 3.88 -2.60 11.18
C TYR A 86 4.36 -2.44 9.73
N ALA A 87 5.67 -2.58 9.49
CA ALA A 87 6.24 -2.48 8.15
C ALA A 87 5.70 -3.58 7.22
N LEU A 88 5.63 -4.82 7.71
CA LEU A 88 5.08 -5.96 6.97
C LEU A 88 3.59 -5.76 6.65
N THR A 89 2.82 -5.30 7.63
CA THR A 89 1.38 -5.03 7.44
C THR A 89 1.17 -3.96 6.38
N PHE A 90 1.94 -2.87 6.44
CA PHE A 90 1.90 -1.83 5.42
C PHE A 90 2.22 -2.38 4.03
N ALA A 91 3.28 -3.19 3.89
CA ALA A 91 3.63 -3.82 2.62
C ALA A 91 2.50 -4.71 2.09
N ILE A 92 1.90 -5.56 2.94
CA ILE A 92 0.80 -6.44 2.56
C ILE A 92 -0.44 -5.62 2.14
N MET A 93 -0.75 -4.53 2.85
CA MET A 93 -1.85 -3.63 2.47
C MET A 93 -1.67 -3.10 1.05
N ILE A 94 -0.47 -2.66 0.68
CA ILE A 94 -0.17 -2.16 -0.67
C ILE A 94 -0.27 -3.29 -1.70
N ILE A 95 0.26 -4.47 -1.41
CA ILE A 95 0.19 -5.63 -2.32
C ILE A 95 -1.27 -6.03 -2.56
N VAL A 96 -2.08 -6.18 -1.51
CA VAL A 96 -3.51 -6.52 -1.63
C VAL A 96 -4.26 -5.45 -2.38
N PHE A 97 -3.94 -4.17 -2.15
CA PHE A 97 -4.54 -3.05 -2.88
C PHE A 97 -4.22 -3.12 -4.37
N VAL A 98 -2.95 -3.28 -4.74
CA VAL A 98 -2.50 -3.34 -6.14
C VAL A 98 -3.07 -4.56 -6.87
N ILE A 99 -3.04 -5.74 -6.23
CA ILE A 99 -3.62 -6.96 -6.81
C ILE A 99 -5.13 -6.79 -6.99
N SER A 100 -5.83 -6.24 -6.00
CA SER A 100 -7.27 -6.00 -6.11
C SER A 100 -7.59 -5.01 -7.22
N MET A 101 -6.79 -3.95 -7.37
CA MET A 101 -6.97 -2.99 -8.47
C MET A 101 -6.78 -3.65 -9.83
N ALA A 102 -5.70 -4.42 -10.00
CA ALA A 102 -5.43 -5.14 -11.26
C ALA A 102 -6.51 -6.19 -11.56
N TYR A 103 -7.02 -6.88 -10.54
CA TYR A 103 -8.06 -7.91 -10.69
C TYR A 103 -9.43 -7.32 -11.04
N TYR A 104 -9.79 -6.18 -10.43
CA TYR A 104 -11.05 -5.50 -10.73
C TYR A 104 -10.94 -4.51 -11.90
N GLU A 105 -9.77 -4.42 -12.55
CA GLU A 105 -9.59 -3.59 -13.71
C GLU A 105 -10.45 -4.12 -14.86
N LYS A 106 -11.39 -3.30 -15.34
CA LYS A 106 -12.24 -3.69 -16.46
C LYS A 106 -11.52 -3.38 -17.77
N PRO A 107 -11.34 -4.35 -18.69
CA PRO A 107 -10.86 -4.07 -20.03
C PRO A 107 -11.74 -3.00 -20.66
N GLY A 108 -11.13 -1.90 -21.11
CA GLY A 108 -11.86 -0.88 -21.85
C GLY A 108 -12.43 -1.52 -23.11
N ARG A 109 -13.75 -1.48 -23.28
CA ARG A 109 -14.33 -1.52 -24.62
C ARG A 109 -13.87 -0.30 -25.42
#